data_AF-A0A3L7ZIF2-F1
#
_entry.id   AF-A0A3L7ZIF2-F1
#
_cell.length_a   1.000
_cell.length_b   1.000
_cell.length_c   1.000
_cell.angle_alpha   90.00
_cell.angle_beta   90.00
_cell.angle_gamma   90.00
#
_symmetry.space_group_name_H-M   'P 1'
#
loop_
_entity.id
_entity.type
_entity.pdbx_description
1 polymer ?
#
loop_
_entity_poly.entity_id
_entity_poly.type
_entity_poly.pdbx_seq_one_letter_code
_entity_poly.pdbx_strand_id
1 'polypeptide(L)'
;MKANKRDRIVKVRLTNLEYEELTKASKSSKCMSDYFRQRVFRKGVGLIDPKEFIRSMDEICLEMKRIGNNINQLARYVNIHKEEVNQEVLNEVEKKMADYVIMQDKLNVTWRKLMSIK
;
A
#
# COMPACT_ATOMS: atom_id res chain seq x y z
N MET A 1 36.43 -15.13 9.48
CA MET A 1 35.18 -14.34 9.62
C MET A 1 34.22 -15.09 10.54
N LYS A 2 34.03 -14.66 11.80
CA LYS A 2 33.02 -15.28 12.67
C LYS A 2 31.64 -14.88 12.14
N ALA A 3 30.89 -15.83 11.59
CA ALA A 3 29.48 -15.63 11.29
C ALA A 3 28.79 -15.13 12.57
N ASN A 4 28.01 -14.06 12.46
CA ASN A 4 27.23 -13.47 13.56
C ASN A 4 26.13 -14.45 13.99
N LYS A 5 26.52 -15.54 14.66
CA LYS A 5 25.64 -16.60 15.14
C LYS A 5 24.88 -16.09 16.37
N ARG A 6 23.59 -16.43 16.40
CA ARG A 6 22.65 -15.99 17.43
C ARG A 6 22.74 -16.94 18.62
N ASP A 7 23.70 -16.69 19.50
CA ASP A 7 24.05 -17.61 20.58
C ASP A 7 23.44 -17.22 21.95
N ARG A 8 22.76 -16.06 22.03
CA ARG A 8 22.12 -15.57 23.27
C ARG A 8 20.61 -15.82 23.27
N ILE A 9 20.09 -16.36 24.37
CA ILE A 9 18.67 -16.66 24.57
C ILE A 9 18.08 -15.65 25.56
N VAL A 10 16.92 -15.09 25.23
CA VAL A 10 16.11 -14.24 26.11
C VAL A 10 14.88 -15.03 26.53
N LYS A 11 14.63 -15.15 27.85
CA LYS A 11 13.42 -15.78 28.41
C LYS A 11 12.58 -14.72 29.11
N VAL A 12 11.28 -14.66 28.79
CA VAL A 12 10.32 -13.72 29.38
C VAL A 12 9.14 -14.52 29.91
N ARG A 13 8.63 -14.16 31.09
CA ARG A 13 7.38 -14.72 31.62
C ARG A 13 6.21 -13.88 31.09
N LEU A 14 5.20 -14.54 30.56
CA LEU A 14 4.00 -13.93 30.02
C LEU A 14 2.79 -14.46 30.78
N THR A 15 1.76 -13.66 30.91
CA THR A 15 0.42 -14.12 31.30
C THR A 15 -0.21 -14.92 30.15
N ASN A 16 -1.24 -15.72 30.45
CA ASN A 16 -1.93 -16.53 29.44
C ASN A 16 -2.52 -15.65 28.31
N LEU A 17 -3.06 -14.48 28.65
CA LEU A 17 -3.61 -13.53 27.67
C LEU A 17 -2.51 -13.00 26.73
N GLU A 18 -1.39 -12.54 27.28
CA GLU A 18 -0.26 -12.05 26.48
C GLU A 18 0.34 -13.13 25.58
N TYR A 19 0.37 -14.38 26.06
CA TYR A 19 0.85 -15.52 25.26
C TYR A 19 -0.09 -15.83 24.09
N GLU A 20 -1.40 -15.77 24.28
CA GLU A 20 -2.38 -15.95 23.22
C GLU A 20 -2.31 -14.83 22.17
N GLU A 21 -2.20 -13.58 22.59
CA GLU A 21 -2.04 -12.44 21.70
C GLU A 21 -0.75 -12.56 20.88
N LEU A 22 0.35 -12.94 21.53
CA LEU A 22 1.62 -13.17 20.88
C LEU A 22 1.53 -14.31 19.86
N THR A 23 0.83 -15.40 20.22
CA THR A 23 0.62 -16.55 19.33
C THR A 23 -0.21 -16.16 18.12
N LYS A 24 -1.32 -15.45 18.31
CA LYS A 24 -2.16 -14.92 17.21
C LYS A 24 -1.36 -14.00 16.29
N ALA A 25 -0.59 -13.08 16.86
CA ALA A 25 0.19 -12.12 16.08
C ALA A 25 1.38 -12.78 15.36
N SER A 26 1.94 -13.86 15.90
CA SER A 26 3.04 -14.59 15.27
C SER A 26 2.61 -15.45 14.07
N LYS A 27 1.31 -15.73 13.88
CA LYS A 27 0.80 -16.56 12.76
C LYS A 27 1.13 -15.99 11.38
N SER A 28 1.30 -14.67 11.27
CA SER A 28 1.71 -13.98 10.04
C SER A 28 3.20 -14.11 9.74
N SER A 29 4.00 -14.59 10.71
CA SER A 29 5.45 -14.70 10.62
C SER A 29 5.89 -16.16 10.53
N LYS A 30 7.08 -16.40 9.96
CA LYS A 30 7.65 -17.75 9.78
C LYS A 30 7.91 -18.48 11.10
N CYS A 31 8.28 -17.75 12.16
CA CYS A 31 8.41 -18.30 13.51
C CYS A 31 8.28 -17.22 14.60
N MET A 32 7.96 -17.63 15.82
CA MET A 32 7.82 -16.76 16.99
C MET A 32 9.08 -15.92 17.25
N SER A 33 10.26 -16.51 17.04
CA SER A 33 11.54 -15.82 17.22
C SER A 33 11.77 -14.74 16.18
N ASP A 34 11.30 -14.93 14.95
CA ASP A 34 11.40 -13.91 13.90
C ASP A 34 10.39 -12.80 14.14
N TYR A 35 9.17 -13.14 14.57
CA TYR A 35 8.17 -12.16 15.00
C TYR A 35 8.69 -11.26 16.13
N PHE A 36 9.27 -11.85 17.18
CA PHE A 36 9.81 -11.09 18.31
C PHE A 36 10.96 -10.17 17.88
N ARG A 37 11.84 -10.62 17.00
CA ARG A 37 12.96 -9.80 16.50
C ARG A 37 12.48 -8.67 15.59
N GLN A 38 11.50 -8.93 14.73
CA GLN A 38 10.88 -7.89 13.91
C GLN A 38 10.22 -6.84 14.81
N ARG A 39 9.47 -7.26 15.84
CA ARG A 39 8.76 -6.34 16.73
C ARG A 39 9.67 -5.54 17.65
N VAL A 40 10.75 -6.14 18.17
CA VAL A 40 11.64 -5.51 19.17
C VAL A 40 12.81 -4.75 18.55
N PHE A 41 13.45 -5.32 17.53
CA PHE A 41 14.70 -4.77 16.97
C PHE A 41 14.50 -4.09 15.62
N ARG A 42 13.44 -4.40 14.85
CA ARG A 42 13.11 -3.65 13.64
C ARG A 42 12.11 -2.55 13.96
N LYS A 43 12.57 -1.47 14.59
CA LYS A 43 11.83 -0.21 14.65
C LYS A 43 11.57 0.25 13.20
N GLY A 44 10.31 0.19 12.75
CA GLY A 44 9.89 0.80 11.49
C GLY A 44 9.31 -0.15 10.44
N VAL A 45 9.38 -1.47 10.64
CA VAL A 45 8.67 -2.39 9.74
C VAL A 45 7.29 -2.62 10.34
N GLY A 46 6.37 -1.67 10.09
CA GLY A 46 4.96 -1.94 10.26
C GLY A 46 4.67 -3.23 9.53
N LEU A 47 4.21 -4.26 10.26
CA LEU A 47 3.63 -5.47 9.68
C LEU A 47 2.38 -5.01 8.93
N ILE A 48 2.56 -4.50 7.71
CA ILE A 48 1.45 -4.33 6.79
C ILE A 48 1.08 -5.75 6.42
N ASP A 49 -0.13 -6.20 6.81
CA ASP A 49 -0.65 -7.48 6.34
C ASP A 49 -0.62 -7.45 4.81
N PRO A 50 0.10 -8.36 4.13
CA PRO A 50 0.15 -8.41 2.68
C PRO A 50 -1.26 -8.42 2.06
N LYS A 51 -2.26 -8.98 2.73
CA LYS A 51 -3.65 -8.97 2.27
C LYS A 51 -4.29 -7.58 2.31
N GLU A 52 -4.09 -6.82 3.38
CA GLU A 52 -4.61 -5.44 3.47
C GLU A 52 -3.91 -4.52 2.47
N PHE A 53 -2.60 -4.73 2.27
CA PHE A 53 -1.84 -4.00 1.28
C PHE A 53 -2.38 -4.23 -0.14
N ILE A 54 -2.52 -5.50 -0.54
CA ILE A 54 -3.04 -5.87 -1.87
C ILE A 54 -4.45 -5.28 -2.06
N ARG A 55 -5.34 -5.38 -1.07
CA ARG A 55 -6.67 -4.76 -1.13
C ARG A 55 -6.59 -3.25 -1.33
N SER A 56 -5.75 -2.55 -0.57
CA SER A 56 -5.59 -1.10 -0.71
C SER A 56 -5.03 -0.70 -2.07
N MET A 57 -4.12 -1.51 -2.65
CA MET A 57 -3.61 -1.29 -3.99
C MET A 57 -4.69 -1.54 -5.06
N ASP A 58 -5.45 -2.63 -4.92
CA ASP A 58 -6.52 -2.98 -5.85
C ASP A 58 -7.60 -1.89 -5.90
N GLU A 59 -7.99 -1.34 -4.76
CA GLU A 59 -8.93 -0.21 -4.67
C GLU A 59 -8.42 1.03 -5.42
N ILE A 60 -7.15 1.40 -5.21
CA ILE A 60 -6.52 2.54 -5.90
C ILE A 60 -6.45 2.30 -7.41
N CYS A 61 -6.06 1.09 -7.82
CA CYS A 61 -5.99 0.69 -9.23
C CYS A 61 -7.37 0.71 -9.90
N LEU A 62 -8.43 0.30 -9.20
CA LEU A 62 -9.78 0.28 -9.73
C LEU A 62 -10.34 1.69 -9.95
N GLU A 63 -10.08 2.61 -9.02
CA GLU A 63 -10.42 4.02 -9.18
C GLU A 63 -9.60 4.69 -10.29
N MET A 64 -8.30 4.41 -10.42
CA MET A 64 -7.51 4.88 -11.58
C MET A 64 -8.07 4.37 -12.91
N LYS A 65 -8.55 3.13 -12.97
CA LYS A 65 -9.20 2.58 -14.17
C LYS A 65 -10.50 3.31 -14.50
N ARG A 66 -11.31 3.67 -13.50
CA ARG A 66 -12.54 4.47 -13.69
C ARG A 66 -12.21 5.87 -14.22
N ILE A 67 -11.22 6.54 -13.64
CA ILE A 67 -10.75 7.86 -14.11
C ILE A 67 -10.24 7.76 -15.55
N GLY A 68 -9.41 6.76 -15.86
CA GLY A 68 -8.89 6.55 -17.22
C GLY A 68 -10.00 6.30 -18.25
N ASN A 69 -11.04 5.54 -17.88
CA ASN A 69 -12.21 5.35 -18.74
C ASN A 69 -12.94 6.67 -19.01
N ASN A 70 -13.14 7.51 -17.99
CA ASN A 70 -13.78 8.82 -18.15
C ASN A 70 -12.95 9.74 -19.06
N ILE A 71 -11.62 9.78 -18.89
CA ILE A 71 -10.72 10.54 -19.78
C ILE A 71 -10.82 10.04 -21.22
N ASN A 72 -10.86 8.71 -21.43
CA ASN A 72 -10.98 8.13 -22.76
C ASN A 72 -12.34 8.44 -23.41
N GLN A 73 -13.42 8.51 -22.62
CA GLN A 73 -14.74 8.94 -23.11
C GLN A 73 -14.72 10.41 -23.54
N LEU A 74 -14.12 11.30 -22.74
CA LEU A 74 -13.95 12.71 -23.09
C LEU A 74 -13.08 12.88 -24.35
N ALA A 75 -11.98 12.13 -24.46
CA ALA A 75 -11.12 12.14 -25.64
C ALA A 75 -11.87 11.68 -26.91
N ARG A 76 -12.72 10.65 -26.80
CA ARG A 76 -13.58 10.21 -27.90
C ARG A 76 -14.62 11.28 -28.25
N TYR A 77 -15.25 11.89 -27.25
CA TYR A 77 -16.23 12.96 -27.45
C TYR A 77 -15.63 14.15 -28.20
N VAL A 78 -14.48 14.66 -27.76
CA VAL A 78 -13.75 15.75 -28.43
C VAL A 78 -13.32 15.37 -29.85
N ASN A 79 -12.87 14.13 -30.07
CA ASN A 79 -12.50 13.68 -31.40
C ASN A 79 -13.67 13.58 -32.38
N ILE A 80 -14.88 13.30 -31.88
CA ILE A 80 -16.11 13.24 -32.69
C ILE A 80 -16.65 14.65 -32.95
N HIS A 81 -16.56 15.57 -31.98
CA HIS A 81 -17.15 16.92 -32.03
C HIS A 81 -16.08 18.01 -32.24
N LYS A 82 -15.10 17.77 -33.12
CA LYS A 82 -13.91 18.64 -33.33
C LYS A 82 -14.22 20.11 -33.63
N GLU A 83 -15.41 20.44 -34.10
CA GLU A 83 -15.82 21.82 -34.46
C GLU A 83 -16.52 22.57 -33.32
N GLU A 84 -16.95 21.88 -32.25
CA GLU A 84 -17.64 22.45 -31.08
C GLU A 84 -16.90 22.12 -29.77
N VAL A 85 -15.60 22.42 -29.71
CA VAL A 85 -14.84 22.27 -28.46
C VAL A 85 -15.29 23.36 -27.48
N ASN A 86 -16.30 23.02 -26.68
CA ASN A 86 -16.83 23.89 -25.65
C ASN A 86 -15.84 23.97 -24.47
N GLN A 87 -15.60 25.18 -23.95
CA GLN A 87 -14.66 25.45 -22.84
C GLN A 87 -14.95 24.58 -21.60
N GLU A 88 -16.21 24.21 -21.43
CA GLU A 88 -16.70 23.37 -20.34
C GLU A 88 -16.12 21.94 -20.37
N VAL A 89 -15.94 21.36 -21.57
CA VAL A 89 -15.34 20.03 -21.75
C VAL A 89 -13.85 20.06 -21.41
N LEU A 90 -13.16 21.15 -21.75
CA LEU A 90 -11.75 21.33 -21.40
C LEU A 90 -11.55 21.44 -19.89
N ASN A 91 -12.42 22.19 -19.20
CA ASN A 91 -12.39 22.29 -17.74
C ASN A 91 -12.68 20.94 -17.06
N GLU A 92 -13.57 20.12 -17.62
CA GLU A 92 -13.86 18.79 -17.09
C GLU A 92 -12.67 17.82 -17.28
N VAL A 93 -12.01 17.87 -18.43
CA VAL A 93 -10.77 17.11 -18.68
C VAL A 93 -9.68 17.52 -17.69
N GLU A 94 -9.47 18.82 -17.48
CA GLU A 94 -8.46 19.32 -16.55
C GLU A 94 -8.73 18.84 -15.11
N LYS A 95 -9.99 18.88 -14.67
CA LYS A 95 -10.40 18.33 -13.38
C LYS A 95 -10.14 16.83 -13.26
N LYS A 96 -10.48 16.04 -14.28
CA LYS A 96 -10.23 14.58 -14.28
C LYS A 96 -8.74 14.25 -14.32
N MET A 97 -7.92 15.06 -14.98
CA MET A 97 -6.47 14.92 -14.94
C MET A 97 -5.91 15.26 -13.56
N ALA A 98 -6.41 16.30 -12.89
CA ALA A 98 -6.00 16.61 -11.52
C ALA A 98 -6.34 15.46 -10.55
N ASP A 99 -7.53 14.88 -10.66
CA ASP A 99 -7.93 13.70 -9.87
C ASP A 99 -6.99 12.50 -10.13
N TYR A 100 -6.59 12.29 -11.39
CA TYR A 100 -5.65 11.23 -11.76
C TYR A 100 -4.27 11.42 -11.11
N VAL A 101 -3.73 12.64 -11.12
CA VAL A 101 -2.45 12.97 -10.49
C VAL A 101 -2.48 12.72 -8.98
N ILE A 102 -3.56 13.13 -8.30
CA ILE A 102 -3.73 12.89 -6.86
C ILE A 102 -3.74 11.39 -6.55
N MET A 103 -4.43 10.59 -7.36
CA MET A 103 -4.48 9.14 -7.20
C MET A 103 -3.12 8.49 -7.46
N GLN A 104 -2.37 8.98 -8.44
CA GLN A 104 -1.00 8.53 -8.71
C GLN A 104 -0.06 8.84 -7.53
N ASP A 105 -0.20 9.99 -6.90
CA ASP A 105 0.58 10.34 -5.69
C ASP A 105 0.23 9.44 -4.50
N LYS A 106 -1.06 9.14 -4.29
CA LYS A 106 -1.48 8.18 -3.27
C LYS A 106 -0.88 6.80 -3.50
N LEU A 107 -0.88 6.32 -4.76
CA LEU A 107 -0.25 5.06 -5.12
C LEU A 107 1.26 5.08 -4.80
N ASN A 108 1.95 6.16 -5.16
CA ASN A 108 3.37 6.33 -4.90
C ASN A 108 3.70 6.34 -3.40
N VAL A 109 2.88 6.97 -2.56
CA VAL A 109 3.05 6.95 -1.10
C VAL A 109 2.86 5.55 -0.54
N THR A 110 1.83 4.83 -0.98
CA THR A 110 1.58 3.42 -0.58
C THR A 110 2.73 2.51 -1.01
N TRP A 111 3.27 2.71 -2.22
CA TRP A 111 4.44 2.00 -2.71
C TRP A 111 5.73 2.34 -1.92
N ARG A 112 5.94 3.61 -1.55
CA ARG A 112 7.09 4.02 -0.72
C ARG A 112 7.04 3.41 0.68
N LYS A 113 5.85 3.32 1.28
CA LYS A 113 5.68 2.60 2.55
C LYS A 113 6.14 1.14 2.45
N LEU A 114 5.86 0.48 1.32
CA LEU A 114 6.38 -0.87 1.04
C LEU A 114 7.89 -0.88 0.82
N MET A 115 8.45 0.07 0.07
CA MET A 115 9.90 0.12 -0.20
C MET A 115 10.73 0.49 1.04
N SER A 116 10.14 1.22 1.99
CA SER A 116 10.75 1.59 3.27
C SER A 116 10.88 0.41 4.25
N ILE A 117 10.41 -0.79 3.88
CA ILE A 117 10.47 -2.03 4.69
C ILE A 117 11.88 -2.66 4.72
N LYS A 118 12.90 -2.04 4.09
CA LYS A 118 14.28 -2.58 4.07
C LYS A 118 14.95 -2.66 5.44
#